data_AF-A0A1H7QEJ1-F1
#
_entry.id   AF-A0A1H7QEJ1-F1
#
_cell.length_a   1.000
_cell.length_b   1.000
_cell.length_c   1.000
_cell.angle_alpha   90.00
_cell.angle_beta   90.00
_cell.angle_gamma   90.00
#
_symmetry.space_group_name_H-M   'P 1'
#
loop_
_entity.id
_entity.type
_entity.pdbx_description
1 polymer ?
#
loop_
_entity_poly.entity_id
_entity_poly.type
_entity_poly.pdbx_seq_one_letter_code
_entity_poly.pdbx_strand_id
1 'polypeptide(L)'
;MKLFEHIRSPEIPYYLGWLNYWSAAAAKAIGFPDPARDAEQFKRARRTASGGWVVQLTDAPLDLDNPAHLDALKRAYERFPEIGGRSAP
;
A
#
# COMPACT_ATOMS: atom_id res chain seq x y z
N MET A 1 -20.13 8.61 9.68
CA MET A 1 -18.65 8.62 9.78
C MET A 1 -18.17 10.01 9.44
N LYS A 2 -17.33 10.64 10.28
CA LYS A 2 -16.61 11.86 9.88
C LYS A 2 -15.52 11.45 8.90
N LEU A 3 -15.65 11.86 7.64
CA LEU A 3 -14.53 11.82 6.71
C LEU A 3 -13.53 12.88 7.20
N PHE A 4 -12.31 12.50 7.53
CA PHE A 4 -11.27 13.51 7.79
C PHE A 4 -11.10 14.32 6.50
N GLU A 5 -11.15 15.65 6.59
CA GLU A 5 -11.12 16.57 5.44
C GLU A 5 -9.86 16.42 4.54
N HIS A 6 -8.88 15.64 5.01
CA HIS A 6 -7.64 15.32 4.30
C HIS A 6 -7.65 13.97 3.56
N ILE A 7 -8.75 13.22 3.61
CA ILE A 7 -8.87 11.94 2.90
C ILE A 7 -9.33 12.23 1.47
N ARG A 8 -8.41 12.09 0.50
CA ARG A 8 -8.71 12.27 -0.94
C ARG A 8 -9.87 11.38 -1.40
N SER A 9 -9.91 10.14 -0.94
CA SER A 9 -11.05 9.24 -1.12
C SER A 9 -11.01 8.13 -0.05
N PRO A 10 -12.16 7.63 0.43
CA PRO A 10 -12.23 6.58 1.45
C PRO A 10 -11.58 5.26 1.02
N GLU A 11 -11.41 5.06 -0.28
CA GLU A 11 -10.74 3.90 -0.87
C GLU A 11 -9.21 4.01 -0.80
N ILE A 12 -8.63 5.20 -0.65
CA ILE A 12 -7.18 5.39 -0.64
C ILE A 12 -6.65 5.26 0.80
N PRO A 13 -5.71 4.31 1.07
CA PRO A 13 -5.11 4.18 2.39
C PRO A 13 -4.40 5.47 2.85
N TYR A 14 -4.48 5.76 4.16
CA TYR A 14 -3.84 6.94 4.73
C TYR A 14 -2.33 6.76 4.96
N TYR A 15 -1.89 5.53 5.26
CA TYR A 15 -0.48 5.20 5.46
C TYR A 15 -0.21 3.76 5.03
N LEU A 16 1.08 3.44 4.88
CA LEU A 16 1.55 2.07 4.74
C LEU A 16 2.06 1.58 6.09
N GLY A 17 1.66 0.38 6.47
CA GLY A 17 2.26 -0.37 7.57
C GLY A 17 3.16 -1.49 7.04
N TRP A 18 3.69 -2.31 7.95
CA TRP A 18 4.36 -3.56 7.57
C TRP A 18 3.42 -4.49 6.80
N LEU A 19 2.23 -4.72 7.37
CA LEU A 19 1.14 -5.48 6.78
C LEU A 19 0.02 -4.52 6.40
N ASN A 20 -0.43 -4.60 5.15
CA ASN A 20 -1.46 -3.72 4.61
C ASN A 20 -2.65 -4.55 4.14
N TYR A 21 -3.86 -4.16 4.56
CA TYR A 21 -5.07 -4.66 3.97
C TYR A 21 -5.62 -3.64 2.98
N TRP A 22 -5.78 -4.05 1.73
CA TRP A 22 -6.41 -3.26 0.68
C TRP A 22 -7.68 -3.95 0.23
N SER A 23 -8.83 -3.30 0.39
CA SER A 23 -10.07 -3.79 -0.21
C SER A 23 -9.94 -3.85 -1.74
N ALA A 24 -10.85 -4.54 -2.42
CA ALA A 24 -10.86 -4.57 -3.89
C ALA A 24 -10.92 -3.14 -4.49
N ALA A 25 -11.67 -2.24 -3.85
CA ALA A 25 -11.77 -0.85 -4.25
C ALA A 25 -10.46 -0.09 -4.02
N ALA A 26 -9.81 -0.29 -2.86
CA ALA A 26 -8.52 0.32 -2.56
C ALA A 26 -7.43 -0.12 -3.54
N ALA A 27 -7.34 -1.44 -3.79
CA ALA A 27 -6.38 -2.01 -4.73
C ALA A 27 -6.58 -1.44 -6.15
N LYS A 28 -7.84 -1.31 -6.58
CA LYS A 28 -8.16 -0.65 -7.86
C LYS A 28 -7.75 0.82 -7.87
N ALA A 29 -8.03 1.58 -6.81
CA ALA A 29 -7.72 3.00 -6.71
C ALA A 29 -6.21 3.29 -6.75
N ILE A 30 -5.39 2.46 -6.11
CA ILE A 30 -3.93 2.59 -6.11
C ILE A 30 -3.25 1.86 -7.28
N GLY A 31 -4.02 1.21 -8.15
CA GLY A 31 -3.52 0.50 -9.32
C GLY A 31 -2.72 -0.77 -9.01
N PHE A 32 -3.14 -1.56 -8.02
CA PHE A 32 -2.52 -2.82 -7.60
C PHE A 32 -3.42 -4.03 -7.90
N PRO A 33 -2.88 -5.17 -8.37
CA PRO A 33 -1.50 -5.35 -8.85
C PRO A 33 -1.31 -4.90 -10.31
N ASP A 34 -0.15 -4.32 -10.59
CA ASP A 34 0.41 -4.12 -11.93
C ASP A 34 1.48 -5.20 -12.18
N PRO A 35 1.23 -6.16 -13.10
CA PRO A 35 2.16 -7.26 -13.38
C PRO A 35 3.57 -6.82 -13.80
N ALA A 36 3.72 -5.64 -14.39
CA ALA A 36 5.01 -5.13 -14.84
C ALA A 36 5.82 -4.46 -13.73
N ARG A 37 5.16 -4.01 -12.65
CA ARG A 37 5.78 -3.15 -11.62
C ARG A 37 5.77 -3.76 -10.21
N ASP A 38 4.87 -4.72 -9.96
CA ASP A 38 4.59 -5.21 -8.60
C ASP A 38 5.08 -6.65 -8.38
N ALA A 39 5.97 -7.18 -9.22
CA ALA A 39 6.43 -8.57 -9.14
C ALA A 39 6.98 -8.94 -7.75
N GLU A 40 7.72 -8.04 -7.09
CA GLU A 40 8.25 -8.26 -5.75
C GLU A 40 7.18 -8.15 -4.66
N GLN A 41 6.29 -7.15 -4.74
CA GLN A 41 5.17 -7.02 -3.79
C GLN A 41 4.18 -8.19 -3.93
N PHE A 42 4.01 -8.72 -5.14
CA PHE A 42 3.11 -9.82 -5.44
C PHE A 42 3.54 -11.14 -4.79
N LYS A 43 4.85 -11.41 -4.65
CA LYS A 43 5.38 -12.57 -3.91
C LYS A 43 4.92 -12.59 -2.45
N ARG A 44 4.65 -11.41 -1.89
CA ARG A 44 4.27 -11.18 -0.51
C ARG A 44 2.81 -10.72 -0.37
N ALA A 45 2.01 -10.90 -1.42
CA ALA A 45 0.61 -10.54 -1.45
C ALA A 45 -0.27 -11.79 -1.45
N ARG A 46 -1.35 -11.74 -0.66
CA ARG A 46 -2.38 -12.78 -0.63
C ARG A 46 -3.75 -12.18 -0.91
N ARG A 47 -4.49 -12.79 -1.83
CA ARG A 47 -5.88 -12.43 -2.10
C ARG A 47 -6.80 -12.93 -0.98
N THR A 48 -7.73 -12.09 -0.55
CA THR A 48 -8.76 -12.46 0.45
C THR A 48 -10.01 -13.00 -0.23
N ALA A 49 -10.86 -13.70 0.54
CA ALA A 49 -12.16 -14.18 0.04
C ALA A 49 -13.10 -13.04 -0.39
N SER A 50 -12.97 -11.86 0.23
CA SER A 50 -13.69 -10.63 -0.14
C SER A 50 -13.12 -9.94 -1.39
N GLY A 51 -12.11 -10.52 -2.05
CA GLY A 51 -11.50 -9.97 -3.25
C GLY A 51 -10.46 -8.87 -3.02
N GLY A 52 -10.16 -8.55 -1.75
CA GLY A 52 -9.07 -7.65 -1.36
C GLY A 52 -7.72 -8.35 -1.33
N TRP A 53 -6.73 -7.64 -0.79
CA TRP A 53 -5.34 -8.06 -0.68
C TRP A 53 -4.81 -7.82 0.72
N VAL A 54 -4.03 -8.77 1.20
CA VAL A 54 -3.11 -8.61 2.32
C VAL A 54 -1.71 -8.55 1.72
N VAL A 55 -0.97 -7.48 1.97
CA VAL A 55 0.34 -7.23 1.36
C VAL A 55 1.37 -6.91 2.44
N GLN A 56 2.47 -7.67 2.47
CA GLN A 56 3.62 -7.39 3.32
C GLN A 56 4.68 -6.60 2.55
N LEU A 57 5.21 -5.53 3.15
CA LEU A 57 6.31 -4.77 2.54
C LEU A 57 7.64 -5.52 2.60
N THR A 58 7.90 -6.21 3.71
CA THR A 58 9.15 -6.90 4.03
C THR A 58 8.86 -8.28 4.62
N ASP A 59 9.81 -9.22 4.50
CA ASP A 59 9.66 -10.58 5.05
C ASP A 59 9.66 -10.60 6.59
N ALA A 60 10.36 -9.64 7.21
CA ALA A 60 10.38 -9.41 8.65
C ALA A 60 9.54 -8.18 9.02
N PRO A 61 9.09 -8.03 10.28
CA PRO A 61 8.45 -6.81 10.77
C PRO A 61 9.22 -5.55 10.37
N LEU A 62 8.49 -4.54 9.90
CA LEU A 62 9.08 -3.27 9.48
C LEU A 62 9.87 -2.66 10.64
N ASP A 63 11.12 -2.33 10.36
CA ASP A 63 12.07 -1.74 11.29
C ASP A 63 12.61 -0.47 10.63
N LEU A 64 12.34 0.69 11.21
CA LEU A 64 12.71 1.97 10.62
C LEU A 64 14.19 2.32 10.82
N ASP A 65 14.87 1.63 11.74
CA ASP A 65 16.32 1.76 11.95
C ASP A 65 17.12 0.91 10.95
N ASN A 66 16.46 -0.06 10.30
CA ASN A 66 17.06 -0.85 9.23
C ASN A 66 16.95 -0.13 7.87
N PRO A 67 18.09 0.26 7.24
CA PRO A 67 18.06 1.00 5.98
C PRO A 67 17.37 0.26 4.83
N ALA A 68 17.45 -1.08 4.79
CA ALA A 68 16.81 -1.87 3.74
C ALA A 68 15.28 -1.86 3.87
N HIS A 69 14.76 -1.84 5.10
CA HIS A 69 13.33 -1.73 5.37
C HIS A 69 12.82 -0.33 5.03
N LEU A 70 13.61 0.70 5.34
CA LEU A 70 13.28 2.08 4.95
C LEU A 70 13.27 2.26 3.43
N ASP A 71 14.22 1.65 2.69
CA ASP A 71 14.22 1.66 1.23
C ASP A 71 12.98 0.99 0.65
N ALA A 72 12.59 -0.18 1.18
CA ALA A 72 11.37 -0.87 0.77
C ALA A 72 10.11 -0.01 0.99
N LEU A 73 10.01 0.68 2.13
CA LEU A 73 8.91 1.60 2.43
C LEU A 73 8.88 2.79 1.47
N LYS A 74 10.04 3.39 1.16
CA LYS A 74 10.16 4.50 0.20
C LYS A 74 9.72 4.09 -1.20
N ARG A 75 10.21 2.95 -1.71
CA ARG A 75 9.81 2.40 -3.01
C ARG A 75 8.31 2.11 -3.07
N ALA A 76 7.71 1.65 -1.97
CA ALA A 76 6.27 1.44 -1.91
C ALA A 76 5.50 2.76 -2.02
N TYR A 77 5.96 3.84 -1.37
CA TYR A 77 5.36 5.16 -1.54
C TYR A 77 5.58 5.78 -2.93
N GLU A 78 6.73 5.55 -3.55
CA GLU A 78 6.98 5.95 -4.95
C GLU A 78 6.04 5.20 -5.91
N ARG A 79 5.77 3.92 -5.64
CA ARG A 79 4.87 3.10 -6.44
C ARG A 79 3.39 3.48 -6.27
N PHE A 80 3.00 3.90 -5.07
CA PHE A 80 1.63 4.25 -4.72
C PHE A 80 1.53 5.70 -4.21
N PRO A 81 1.75 6.71 -5.08
CA PRO A 81 1.87 8.10 -4.67
C PRO A 81 0.55 8.68 -4.10
N GLU A 82 -0.60 8.08 -4.44
CA GLU A 82 -1.90 8.46 -3.87
C GLU A 82 -1.98 8.21 -2.36
N ILE A 83 -1.26 7.21 -1.84
CA ILE A 83 -1.34 6.81 -0.43
C ILE A 83 -0.83 7.94 0.47
N GLY A 84 -1.65 8.29 1.47
CA GLY A 84 -1.38 9.42 2.36
C GLY A 84 -1.52 10.78 1.70
N GLY A 85 -2.17 10.85 0.52
CA GLY A 85 -2.48 12.10 -0.16
C GLY A 85 -1.27 12.83 -0.75
N ARG A 86 -0.17 12.12 -1.06
CA ARG A 86 1.10 12.73 -1.50
C ARG A 86 1.08 13.24 -2.95
N SER A 87 0.14 12.79 -3.76
CA SER A 87 0.11 12.99 -5.21
C SER A 87 -0.19 14.39 -5.79
N ALA A 88 -0.08 15.54 -5.13
CA ALA A 88 -0.62 16.83 -5.67
C ALA A 88 -2.11 16.81 -6.14
N PRO A 89 -2.85 17.94 -6.16
CA PRO A 89 -4.23 17.99 -6.64
C PRO A 89 -4.35 17.95 -8.17
#